data_AF-A0A2E1WGR1-F1
#
_entry.id   AF-A0A2E1WGR1-F1
#
_cell.length_a   1.000
_cell.length_b   1.000
_cell.length_c   1.000
_cell.angle_alpha   90.00
_cell.angle_beta   90.00
_cell.angle_gamma   90.00
#
_symmetry.space_group_name_H-M   'P 1'
#
loop_
_entity.id
_entity.type
_entity.pdbx_description
1 polymer ?
#
loop_
_entity_poly.entity_id
_entity_poly.type
_entity_poly.pdbx_seq_one_letter_code
_entity_poly.pdbx_strand_id
1 'polypeptide(L)'
;MKTGSCHFLSTALVTLIAGLAFLNSHTTLADELIPTVSSLNAPADVVFVDAGAVATCLKAARPGALCLSLDRVLNPAGRLANMRDVRWLLGSYGLTGDEQVVIYADQERTRDAMAAIFYLAGQDQVSRLNDGPQVNLTGRGIAGALSRRALFVGEVRLPHLQPAPYGRVSSTQLAEFVSALNRDPKARFMWPMGYL
;
A
#
# COMPACT_ATOMS: atom_id res chain seq x y z
N MET A 1 -10.02 34.48 71.78
CA MET A 1 -9.19 33.29 71.48
C MET A 1 -9.15 33.13 69.96
N LYS A 2 -7.95 33.27 69.35
CA LYS A 2 -7.56 33.02 67.93
C LYS A 2 -8.39 33.70 66.81
N THR A 3 -8.00 34.89 66.33
CA THR A 3 -7.08 35.20 65.19
C THR A 3 -7.64 34.86 63.80
N GLY A 4 -7.70 35.86 62.92
CA GLY A 4 -7.72 35.64 61.47
C GLY A 4 -8.38 36.76 60.66
N SER A 5 -7.56 37.68 60.17
CA SER A 5 -7.93 38.85 59.38
C SER A 5 -7.98 38.54 57.87
N CYS A 6 -8.81 39.31 57.16
CA CYS A 6 -8.63 39.82 55.79
C CYS A 6 -8.45 38.91 54.55
N HIS A 7 -9.33 39.22 53.59
CA HIS A 7 -9.07 39.58 52.18
C HIS A 7 -9.20 38.55 51.05
N PHE A 8 -10.09 38.96 50.12
CA PHE A 8 -9.91 39.11 48.67
C PHE A 8 -10.48 38.06 47.69
N LEU A 9 -11.37 38.61 46.83
CA LEU A 9 -11.47 38.43 45.37
C LEU A 9 -11.82 37.04 44.81
N SER A 10 -12.98 36.92 44.17
CA SER A 10 -13.10 37.18 42.72
C SER A 10 -14.22 36.36 42.07
N THR A 11 -15.03 37.08 41.30
CA THR A 11 -16.01 36.69 40.29
C THR A 11 -15.72 35.47 39.42
N ALA A 12 -16.76 34.75 39.00
CA ALA A 12 -16.88 34.28 37.61
C ALA A 12 -18.34 33.96 37.22
N LEU A 13 -18.81 34.66 36.19
CA LEU A 13 -20.07 34.48 35.47
C LEU A 13 -19.91 33.31 34.49
N VAL A 14 -20.83 32.34 34.47
CA VAL A 14 -20.79 31.20 33.53
C VAL A 14 -21.74 31.47 32.37
N THR A 15 -21.18 31.70 31.19
CA THR A 15 -21.89 31.69 29.90
C THR A 15 -21.73 30.31 29.26
N LEU A 16 -22.85 29.62 29.06
CA LEU A 16 -22.92 28.31 28.42
C LEU A 16 -22.88 28.48 26.89
N ILE A 17 -21.75 28.11 26.26
CA ILE A 17 -21.64 28.01 24.79
C ILE A 17 -21.90 26.55 24.40
N ALA A 18 -22.97 26.32 23.63
CA ALA A 18 -23.25 25.05 23.00
C ALA A 18 -22.18 24.76 21.93
N GLY A 19 -21.27 23.84 22.22
CA GLY A 19 -20.27 23.36 21.28
C GLY A 19 -20.91 22.49 20.20
N LEU A 20 -20.99 23.01 18.98
CA LEU A 20 -21.15 22.21 17.77
C LEU A 20 -19.90 21.36 17.61
N ALA A 21 -19.98 20.07 17.98
CA ALA A 21 -18.98 19.09 17.62
C ALA A 21 -19.03 18.87 16.10
N PHE A 22 -18.15 19.56 15.38
CA PHE A 22 -17.82 19.20 14.01
C PHE A 22 -17.07 17.86 14.04
N LEU A 23 -17.78 16.79 13.68
CA LEU A 23 -17.17 15.54 13.25
C LEU A 23 -16.36 15.84 11.98
N ASN A 24 -15.05 16.05 12.11
CA ASN A 24 -14.15 16.16 10.95
C ASN A 24 -14.10 14.79 10.26
N SER A 25 -14.92 14.62 9.23
CA SER A 25 -14.72 13.55 8.24
C SER A 25 -13.48 13.92 7.44
N HIS A 26 -12.31 13.41 7.84
CA HIS A 26 -11.10 13.56 7.04
C HIS A 26 -11.30 12.79 5.73
N THR A 27 -11.54 13.52 4.63
CA THR A 27 -11.39 13.00 3.28
C THR A 27 -9.90 12.77 3.04
N THR A 28 -9.41 11.56 3.30
CA THR A 28 -8.07 11.14 2.87
C THR A 28 -8.00 11.24 1.34
N LEU A 29 -7.14 12.08 0.79
CA LEU A 29 -6.85 12.10 -0.65
C LEU A 29 -5.95 10.88 -0.95
N ALA A 30 -6.13 10.12 -2.03
CA ALA A 30 -5.38 8.86 -2.13
C ALA A 30 -3.90 8.92 -2.54
N ASP A 31 -3.34 10.10 -2.79
CA ASP A 31 -1.88 10.26 -2.67
C ASP A 31 -1.39 9.99 -1.23
N GLU A 32 -2.30 9.92 -0.26
CA GLU A 32 -2.06 9.41 1.10
C GLU A 32 -2.14 7.88 1.19
N LEU A 33 -2.92 7.21 0.33
CA LEU A 33 -3.15 5.76 0.41
C LEU A 33 -2.07 4.95 -0.31
N ILE A 34 -1.61 5.42 -1.48
CA ILE A 34 -0.50 4.81 -2.24
C ILE A 34 0.45 5.91 -2.76
N PRO A 35 1.16 6.61 -1.84
CA PRO A 35 2.01 7.76 -2.17
C PRO A 35 3.11 7.41 -3.18
N THR A 36 3.54 8.43 -3.92
CA THR A 36 4.78 8.36 -4.70
C THR A 36 5.97 8.78 -3.86
N VAL A 37 7.11 8.10 -4.01
CA VAL A 37 8.39 8.47 -3.41
C VAL A 37 9.42 8.76 -4.50
N SER A 38 10.36 9.67 -4.21
CA SER A 38 11.34 10.15 -5.20
C SER A 38 12.73 9.50 -5.07
N SER A 39 12.88 8.52 -4.17
CA SER A 39 14.20 7.98 -3.85
C SER A 39 14.14 6.52 -3.40
N LEU A 40 15.18 5.78 -3.79
CA LEU A 40 15.49 4.44 -3.29
C LEU A 40 16.41 4.46 -2.06
N ASN A 41 16.87 5.65 -1.66
CA ASN A 41 17.56 5.89 -0.40
C ASN A 41 16.49 6.02 0.67
N ALA A 42 16.18 4.88 1.28
CA ALA A 42 15.27 4.79 2.40
C ALA A 42 16.00 4.12 3.56
N PRO A 43 15.54 4.33 4.81
CA PRO A 43 16.03 3.59 5.96
C PRO A 43 15.94 2.07 5.75
N ALA A 44 16.70 1.33 6.57
CA ALA A 44 16.94 -0.11 6.38
C ALA A 44 15.67 -1.00 6.50
N ASP A 45 14.57 -0.42 6.97
CA ASP A 45 13.26 -1.02 7.20
C ASP A 45 12.32 -0.98 5.97
N VAL A 46 12.69 -0.24 4.92
CA VAL A 46 11.88 -0.21 3.67
C VAL A 46 12.23 -1.38 2.76
N VAL A 47 11.20 -2.14 2.40
CA VAL A 47 11.29 -3.24 1.45
C VAL A 47 11.04 -2.71 0.05
N PHE A 48 11.97 -2.95 -0.86
CA PHE A 48 11.83 -2.56 -2.26
C PHE A 48 11.41 -3.76 -3.10
N VAL A 49 10.44 -3.55 -3.98
CA VAL A 49 9.90 -4.57 -4.87
C VAL A 49 10.08 -4.11 -6.31
N ASP A 50 10.85 -4.88 -7.07
CA ASP A 50 10.96 -4.73 -8.52
C ASP A 50 9.83 -5.52 -9.18
N ALA A 51 8.88 -4.81 -9.78
CA ALA A 51 7.75 -5.40 -10.48
C ALA A 51 8.03 -5.74 -11.96
N GLY A 52 9.27 -5.49 -12.42
CA GLY A 52 9.74 -5.81 -13.76
C GLY A 52 10.10 -7.29 -13.95
N ALA A 53 10.76 -7.58 -15.07
CA ALA A 53 11.11 -8.96 -15.41
C ALA A 53 12.09 -9.56 -14.39
N VAL A 54 11.74 -10.72 -13.82
CA VAL A 54 12.54 -11.40 -12.78
C VAL A 54 14.00 -11.60 -13.20
N ALA A 55 14.24 -12.00 -14.46
CA ALA A 55 15.59 -12.23 -14.96
C ALA A 55 16.45 -10.96 -15.02
N THR A 56 15.83 -9.79 -15.23
CA THR A 56 16.51 -8.49 -15.20
C THR A 56 16.80 -8.10 -13.76
N CYS A 57 15.79 -8.13 -12.88
CA CYS A 57 15.94 -7.79 -11.46
C CYS A 57 17.03 -8.63 -10.75
N LEU A 58 17.11 -9.94 -11.04
CA LEU A 58 18.13 -10.79 -10.44
C LEU A 58 19.57 -10.40 -10.81
N LYS A 59 19.75 -9.74 -11.97
CA LYS A 59 21.05 -9.29 -12.47
C LYS A 59 21.35 -7.86 -12.07
N ALA A 60 20.34 -6.99 -12.10
CA ALA A 60 20.44 -5.56 -11.90
C ALA A 60 19.17 -5.10 -11.17
N ALA A 61 19.29 -4.94 -9.87
CA ALA A 61 18.26 -4.36 -9.01
C ALA A 61 18.90 -3.40 -7.99
N ARG A 62 18.05 -2.67 -7.25
CA ARG A 62 18.49 -2.10 -5.97
C ARG A 62 18.97 -3.27 -5.09
N PRO A 63 20.14 -3.17 -4.42
CA PRO A 63 20.57 -4.20 -3.48
C PRO A 63 19.47 -4.58 -2.48
N GLY A 64 19.17 -5.88 -2.39
CA GLY A 64 18.15 -6.41 -1.49
C GLY A 64 16.71 -6.27 -1.96
N ALA A 65 16.45 -5.70 -3.14
CA ALA A 65 15.09 -5.64 -3.68
C ALA A 65 14.54 -7.02 -3.99
N LEU A 66 13.24 -7.19 -3.77
CA LEU A 66 12.49 -8.39 -4.08
C LEU A 66 12.13 -8.41 -5.56
N CYS A 67 12.54 -9.45 -6.29
CA CYS A 67 12.21 -9.64 -7.70
C CYS A 67 10.86 -10.32 -7.83
N LEU A 68 9.78 -9.54 -7.83
CA LEU A 68 8.41 -10.02 -7.91
C LEU A 68 7.70 -9.38 -9.10
N SER A 69 7.77 -10.04 -10.25
CA SER A 69 7.14 -9.57 -11.49
C SER A 69 5.60 -9.62 -11.43
N LEU A 70 4.94 -8.68 -12.10
CA LEU A 70 3.47 -8.65 -12.21
C LEU A 70 2.89 -9.92 -12.82
N ASP A 71 3.61 -10.57 -13.73
CA ASP A 71 3.18 -11.82 -14.38
C ASP A 71 3.04 -13.02 -13.41
N ARG A 72 3.56 -12.91 -12.19
CA ARG A 72 3.40 -13.92 -11.12
C ARG A 72 2.00 -13.94 -10.52
N VAL A 73 1.27 -12.84 -10.65
CA VAL A 73 -0.08 -12.67 -10.08
C VAL A 73 -1.12 -12.36 -11.14
N LEU A 74 -0.73 -11.77 -12.28
CA LEU A 74 -1.62 -11.47 -13.39
C LEU A 74 -1.06 -12.05 -14.69
N ASN A 75 -1.73 -13.05 -15.25
CA ASN A 75 -1.27 -13.64 -16.51
C ASN A 75 -1.67 -12.80 -17.74
N PRO A 76 -1.05 -13.04 -18.92
CA PRO A 76 -1.37 -12.30 -20.16
C PRO A 76 -2.81 -12.42 -20.65
N ALA A 77 -3.53 -13.48 -20.25
CA ALA A 77 -4.95 -13.66 -20.58
C ALA A 77 -5.89 -12.84 -19.68
N GLY A 78 -5.32 -12.09 -18.73
CA GLY A 78 -6.04 -11.26 -17.76
C GLY A 78 -6.54 -12.02 -16.54
N ARG A 79 -6.03 -13.23 -16.27
CA ARG A 79 -6.39 -13.98 -15.06
C ARG A 79 -5.52 -13.49 -13.91
N LEU A 80 -6.15 -12.76 -12.99
CA LEU A 80 -5.59 -12.38 -11.71
C LEU A 80 -5.71 -13.56 -10.73
N ALA A 81 -4.65 -13.82 -9.98
CA ALA A 81 -4.65 -14.80 -8.91
C ALA A 81 -5.72 -14.44 -7.86
N ASN A 82 -6.30 -15.46 -7.21
CA ASN A 82 -7.21 -15.20 -6.11
C ASN A 82 -6.43 -14.58 -4.92
N MET A 83 -7.15 -13.94 -4.00
CA MET A 83 -6.55 -13.20 -2.88
C MET A 83 -5.66 -14.09 -2.00
N ARG A 84 -6.08 -15.35 -1.77
CA ARG A 84 -5.30 -16.32 -1.00
C ARG A 84 -3.95 -16.62 -1.66
N ASP A 85 -3.92 -16.83 -2.97
CA ASP A 85 -2.71 -17.15 -3.72
C ASP A 85 -1.76 -15.95 -3.80
N VAL A 86 -2.31 -14.74 -3.95
CA VAL A 86 -1.51 -13.49 -3.86
C VAL A 86 -0.85 -13.41 -2.48
N ARG A 87 -1.61 -13.55 -1.39
CA ARG A 87 -1.06 -13.46 -0.03
C ARG A 87 -0.06 -14.58 0.27
N TRP A 88 -0.28 -15.79 -0.25
CA TRP A 88 0.69 -16.88 -0.14
C TRP A 88 2.00 -16.53 -0.86
N LEU A 89 1.91 -15.97 -2.07
CA LEU A 89 3.08 -15.52 -2.83
C LEU A 89 3.84 -14.43 -2.08
N LEU A 90 3.16 -13.41 -1.54
CA LEU A 90 3.82 -12.36 -0.74
C LEU A 90 4.59 -12.95 0.46
N GLY A 91 4.00 -13.94 1.14
CA GLY A 91 4.67 -14.67 2.21
C GLY A 91 5.90 -15.48 1.77
N SER A 92 5.99 -15.91 0.49
CA SER A 92 7.18 -16.58 -0.05
C SER A 92 8.37 -15.65 -0.24
N TYR A 93 8.11 -14.35 -0.35
CA TYR A 93 9.11 -13.29 -0.32
C TYR A 93 9.45 -12.83 1.10
N GLY A 94 8.78 -13.37 2.12
CA GLY A 94 9.02 -13.02 3.53
C GLY A 94 8.18 -11.85 4.04
N LEU A 95 7.20 -11.39 3.26
CA LEU A 95 6.32 -10.29 3.67
C LEU A 95 5.23 -10.79 4.65
N THR A 96 4.98 -9.97 5.67
CA THR A 96 3.94 -10.19 6.68
C THR A 96 2.73 -9.28 6.47
N GLY A 97 2.93 -8.14 5.82
CA GLY A 97 1.92 -7.12 5.59
C GLY A 97 2.16 -5.84 6.39
N ASP A 98 3.06 -5.85 7.36
CA ASP A 98 3.34 -4.69 8.23
C ASP A 98 4.51 -3.83 7.71
N GLU A 99 5.25 -4.32 6.71
CA GLU A 99 6.39 -3.62 6.14
C GLU A 99 5.97 -2.37 5.35
N GLN A 100 6.85 -1.38 5.29
CA GLN A 100 6.76 -0.35 4.28
C GLN A 100 7.33 -0.87 2.96
N VAL A 101 6.47 -0.99 1.95
CA VAL A 101 6.86 -1.49 0.62
C VAL A 101 6.90 -0.34 -0.38
N VAL A 102 8.03 -0.22 -1.10
CA VAL A 102 8.17 0.66 -2.26
C VAL A 102 8.28 -0.18 -3.52
N ILE A 103 7.34 0.02 -4.44
CA ILE A 103 7.27 -0.69 -5.71
C ILE A 103 7.87 0.17 -6.81
N TYR A 104 8.71 -0.43 -7.64
CA TYR A 104 9.28 0.21 -8.82
C TYR A 104 9.29 -0.76 -10.01
N ALA A 105 9.25 -0.20 -11.22
CA ALA A 105 9.40 -0.93 -12.48
C ALA A 105 9.73 0.08 -13.59
N ASP A 106 10.29 -0.39 -14.71
CA ASP A 106 10.57 0.46 -15.88
C ASP A 106 9.29 1.06 -16.50
N GLN A 107 8.14 0.41 -16.31
CA GLN A 107 6.85 0.86 -16.81
C GLN A 107 5.95 1.27 -15.65
N GLU A 108 5.49 2.53 -15.65
CA GLU A 108 4.58 3.07 -14.64
C GLU A 108 3.33 2.21 -14.46
N ARG A 109 2.76 1.73 -15.56
CA ARG A 109 1.58 0.85 -15.53
C ARG A 109 1.85 -0.42 -14.73
N THR A 110 3.03 -1.01 -14.87
CA THR A 110 3.41 -2.24 -14.15
C THR A 110 3.62 -1.95 -12.67
N ARG A 111 4.31 -0.85 -12.35
CA ARG A 111 4.48 -0.36 -10.97
C ARG A 111 3.13 -0.15 -10.30
N ASP A 112 2.26 0.63 -10.92
CA ASP A 112 0.96 1.00 -10.36
C ASP A 112 0.03 -0.21 -10.23
N ALA A 113 0.04 -1.11 -11.21
CA ALA A 113 -0.74 -2.34 -11.15
C ALA A 113 -0.30 -3.24 -9.97
N MET A 114 1.01 -3.39 -9.77
CA MET A 114 1.52 -4.15 -8.63
C MET A 114 1.22 -3.44 -7.30
N ALA A 115 1.28 -2.11 -7.25
CA ALA A 115 0.92 -1.35 -6.06
C ALA A 115 -0.54 -1.52 -5.67
N ALA A 116 -1.45 -1.52 -6.64
CA ALA A 116 -2.85 -1.87 -6.41
C ALA A 116 -3.00 -3.27 -5.80
N ILE A 117 -2.24 -4.27 -6.28
CA ILE A 117 -2.30 -5.64 -5.75
C ILE A 117 -1.83 -5.71 -4.30
N PHE A 118 -0.68 -5.11 -3.96
CA PHE A 118 -0.18 -5.06 -2.59
C PHE A 118 -1.17 -4.35 -1.66
N TYR A 119 -1.70 -3.21 -2.12
CA TYR A 119 -2.69 -2.46 -1.39
C TYR A 119 -3.96 -3.29 -1.14
N LEU A 120 -4.56 -3.86 -2.17
CA LEU A 120 -5.78 -4.65 -2.01
C LEU A 120 -5.56 -5.92 -1.16
N ALA A 121 -4.37 -6.52 -1.23
CA ALA A 121 -4.00 -7.70 -0.45
C ALA A 121 -3.78 -7.43 1.05
N GLY A 122 -3.67 -6.16 1.46
CA GLY A 122 -3.57 -5.76 2.86
C GLY A 122 -2.19 -5.36 3.33
N GLN A 123 -1.26 -5.01 2.44
CA GLN A 123 0.02 -4.41 2.87
C GLN A 123 -0.26 -3.04 3.49
N ASP A 124 0.11 -2.84 4.75
CA ASP A 124 -0.20 -1.64 5.52
C ASP A 124 0.27 -0.37 4.81
N GLN A 125 1.55 -0.34 4.41
CA GLN A 125 2.15 0.81 3.74
C GLN A 125 2.70 0.43 2.36
N VAL A 126 2.11 1.04 1.33
CA VAL A 126 2.51 0.85 -0.06
C VAL A 126 2.87 2.19 -0.67
N SER A 127 4.01 2.28 -1.31
CA SER A 127 4.44 3.46 -2.05
C SER A 127 4.96 3.08 -3.43
N ARG A 128 5.01 4.06 -4.34
CA ARG A 128 5.39 3.89 -5.73
C ARG A 128 6.60 4.77 -6.03
N LEU A 129 7.68 4.22 -6.56
CA LEU A 129 8.80 5.05 -6.99
C LEU A 129 8.37 5.89 -8.21
N ASN A 130 8.49 7.21 -8.13
CA ASN A 130 8.25 8.07 -9.27
C ASN A 130 9.33 7.88 -10.35
N ASP A 131 9.04 8.30 -11.57
CA ASP A 131 9.95 8.17 -12.69
C ASP A 131 11.10 9.20 -12.59
N GLY A 132 12.11 8.92 -11.76
CA GLY A 132 13.40 9.61 -11.70
C GLY A 132 13.96 9.78 -10.26
N PRO A 133 15.27 9.65 -9.98
CA PRO A 133 16.45 9.58 -10.86
C PRO A 133 16.74 8.15 -11.34
N GLN A 134 17.55 8.04 -12.41
CA GLN A 134 18.07 6.76 -12.91
C GLN A 134 18.58 5.92 -11.74
N VAL A 135 17.86 4.84 -11.47
CA VAL A 135 18.25 3.90 -10.43
C VAL A 135 19.56 3.29 -10.87
N ASN A 136 20.60 3.47 -10.07
CA ASN A 136 21.85 2.74 -10.30
C ASN A 136 21.64 1.28 -9.85
N LEU A 137 21.05 0.47 -10.74
CA LEU A 137 20.75 -0.95 -10.53
C LEU A 137 22.05 -1.77 -10.63
N THR A 138 22.91 -1.66 -9.64
CA THR A 138 24.20 -2.38 -9.59
C THR A 138 24.17 -3.60 -8.68
N GLY A 139 23.08 -3.78 -7.94
CA GLY A 139 22.88 -4.87 -7.00
C GLY A 139 22.24 -6.10 -7.64
N ARG A 140 22.18 -7.17 -6.84
CA ARG A 140 21.39 -8.37 -7.14
C ARG A 140 20.10 -8.33 -6.33
N GLY A 141 18.97 -8.53 -7.01
CA GLY A 141 17.69 -8.72 -6.34
C GLY A 141 17.54 -10.12 -5.76
N ILE A 142 16.45 -10.34 -5.03
CA ILE A 142 16.14 -11.54 -4.26
C ILE A 142 14.89 -12.20 -4.85
N ALA A 143 14.98 -13.48 -5.20
CA ALA A 143 13.82 -14.28 -5.61
C ALA A 143 12.98 -14.73 -4.40
N GLY A 144 11.69 -14.97 -4.61
CA GLY A 144 10.84 -15.66 -3.64
C GLY A 144 11.27 -17.11 -3.44
N ALA A 145 10.99 -17.66 -2.26
CA ALA A 145 11.21 -19.07 -1.98
C ALA A 145 10.09 -19.96 -2.55
N LEU A 146 10.36 -21.27 -2.65
CA LEU A 146 9.34 -22.26 -3.05
C LEU A 146 8.27 -22.48 -1.97
N SER A 147 8.58 -22.14 -0.72
CA SER A 147 7.67 -22.17 0.42
C SER A 147 7.53 -20.78 1.02
N ARG A 148 6.45 -20.55 1.77
CA ARG A 148 6.27 -19.31 2.54
C ARG A 148 7.39 -19.19 3.59
N ARG A 149 8.05 -18.04 3.61
CA ARG A 149 9.05 -17.67 4.64
C ARG A 149 8.37 -16.98 5.82
N ALA A 150 7.28 -16.26 5.55
CA ALA A 150 6.44 -15.59 6.53
C ALA A 150 4.96 -15.85 6.24
N LEU A 151 4.11 -15.60 7.25
CA LEU A 151 2.66 -15.59 7.08
C LEU A 151 2.22 -14.15 6.80
N PHE A 152 1.59 -13.92 5.65
CA PHE A 152 0.99 -12.62 5.34
C PHE A 152 -0.34 -12.46 6.07
N VAL A 153 -0.36 -11.65 7.13
CA VAL A 153 -1.50 -11.46 8.03
C VAL A 153 -2.25 -10.17 7.79
N GLY A 154 -1.72 -9.25 6.97
CA GLY A 154 -2.37 -8.00 6.60
C GLY A 154 -3.84 -8.18 6.19
N GLU A 155 -4.68 -7.25 6.64
CA GLU A 155 -6.12 -7.30 6.38
C GLU A 155 -6.41 -6.92 4.93
N VAL A 156 -7.08 -7.82 4.22
CA VAL A 156 -7.56 -7.55 2.86
C VAL A 156 -8.42 -6.29 2.89
N ARG A 157 -8.16 -5.35 1.98
CA ARG A 157 -8.88 -4.08 1.92
C ARG A 157 -10.26 -4.25 1.26
N LEU A 158 -11.12 -5.04 1.90
CA LEU A 158 -12.48 -5.36 1.47
C LEU A 158 -13.33 -4.15 1.06
N PRO A 159 -13.25 -2.97 1.73
CA PRO A 159 -14.02 -1.79 1.31
C PRO A 159 -13.74 -1.32 -0.13
N HIS A 160 -12.56 -1.65 -0.67
CA HIS A 160 -12.11 -1.32 -2.02
C HIS A 160 -12.29 -2.48 -3.01
N LEU A 161 -12.97 -3.55 -2.62
CA LEU A 161 -13.16 -4.73 -3.45
C LEU A 161 -14.64 -4.92 -3.78
N GLN A 162 -14.88 -5.39 -5.00
CA GLN A 162 -16.16 -5.92 -5.43
C GLN A 162 -15.94 -7.17 -6.30
N PRO A 163 -16.85 -8.16 -6.26
CA PRO A 163 -16.68 -9.37 -7.05
C PRO A 163 -16.75 -9.12 -8.56
N ALA A 164 -15.81 -9.68 -9.33
CA ALA A 164 -15.83 -9.64 -10.79
C ALA A 164 -16.54 -10.89 -11.39
N PRO A 165 -17.60 -10.74 -12.21
CA PRO A 165 -18.40 -11.87 -12.71
C PRO A 165 -17.68 -12.75 -13.74
N TYR A 166 -16.79 -12.18 -14.58
CA TYR A 166 -16.08 -12.92 -15.64
C TYR A 166 -14.59 -13.12 -15.36
N GLY A 167 -14.12 -12.61 -14.22
CA GLY A 167 -12.80 -12.92 -13.66
C GLY A 167 -11.58 -12.50 -14.49
N ARG A 168 -11.73 -11.58 -15.45
CA ARG A 168 -10.62 -11.03 -16.23
C ARG A 168 -10.38 -9.57 -15.91
N VAL A 169 -9.10 -9.24 -15.76
CA VAL A 169 -8.62 -7.91 -15.43
C VAL A 169 -7.31 -7.65 -16.17
N SER A 170 -7.07 -6.40 -16.54
CA SER A 170 -5.82 -5.98 -17.19
C SER A 170 -4.94 -5.22 -16.21
N SER A 171 -3.64 -5.14 -16.50
CA SER A 171 -2.71 -4.27 -15.77
C SER A 171 -3.14 -2.80 -15.86
N THR A 172 -3.75 -2.39 -16.97
CA THR A 172 -4.34 -1.06 -17.14
C THR A 172 -5.43 -0.79 -16.11
N GLN A 173 -6.38 -1.71 -15.91
CA GLN A 173 -7.46 -1.51 -14.93
C GLN A 173 -6.93 -1.42 -13.50
N LEU A 174 -5.88 -2.18 -13.15
CA LEU A 174 -5.22 -2.09 -11.84
C LEU A 174 -4.50 -0.74 -11.67
N ALA A 175 -3.79 -0.26 -12.69
CA ALA A 175 -3.13 1.05 -12.66
C ALA A 175 -4.15 2.21 -12.60
N GLU A 176 -5.24 2.11 -13.37
CA GLU A 176 -6.35 3.05 -13.34
C GLU A 176 -7.05 3.08 -11.98
N PHE A 177 -7.09 1.96 -11.26
CA PHE A 177 -7.61 1.93 -9.89
C PHE A 177 -6.76 2.78 -8.92
N VAL A 178 -5.43 2.76 -9.03
CA VAL A 178 -4.57 3.67 -8.25
C VAL A 178 -4.92 5.12 -8.54
N SER A 179 -5.09 5.46 -9.82
CA SER A 179 -5.53 6.80 -10.24
C SER A 179 -6.95 7.13 -9.77
N ALA A 180 -7.84 6.13 -9.69
CA ALA A 180 -9.22 6.29 -9.23
C ALA A 180 -9.28 6.56 -7.73
N LEU A 181 -8.46 5.87 -6.94
CA LEU A 181 -8.30 6.18 -5.51
C LEU A 181 -7.95 7.66 -5.34
N ASN A 182 -7.03 8.21 -6.16
CA ASN A 182 -6.61 9.62 -6.04
C ASN A 182 -7.76 10.61 -6.23
N ARG A 183 -8.82 10.21 -6.93
CA ARG A 183 -10.03 11.00 -7.16
C ARG A 183 -11.15 10.68 -6.17
N ASP A 184 -11.26 9.44 -5.76
CA ASP A 184 -12.27 8.92 -4.84
C ASP A 184 -11.64 7.87 -3.92
N PRO A 185 -11.41 8.18 -2.62
CA PRO A 185 -10.87 7.22 -1.66
C PRO A 185 -11.82 6.06 -1.38
N LYS A 186 -13.03 6.02 -1.94
CA LYS A 186 -13.96 4.88 -1.87
C LYS A 186 -14.00 4.09 -3.17
N ALA A 187 -13.12 4.37 -4.14
CA ALA A 187 -13.05 3.63 -5.38
C ALA A 187 -12.91 2.13 -5.10
N ARG A 188 -13.63 1.33 -5.89
CA ARG A 188 -13.65 -0.13 -5.78
C ARG A 188 -13.09 -0.79 -7.02
N PHE A 189 -12.31 -1.84 -6.81
CA PHE A 189 -11.75 -2.68 -7.85
C PHE A 189 -12.53 -3.98 -7.99
N MET A 190 -12.76 -4.41 -9.23
CA MET A 190 -13.38 -5.69 -9.54
C MET A 190 -12.34 -6.81 -9.46
N TRP A 191 -12.35 -7.58 -8.36
CA TRP A 191 -11.44 -8.72 -8.20
C TRP A 191 -12.13 -10.04 -8.57
N PRO A 192 -11.53 -10.90 -9.43
CA PRO A 192 -12.03 -12.23 -9.76
C PRO A 192 -12.10 -13.18 -8.54
N MET A 193 -13.29 -13.69 -8.17
CA MET A 193 -13.45 -14.43 -6.90
C MET A 193 -13.85 -15.90 -6.97
N GLY A 194 -13.18 -16.67 -6.10
CA GLY A 194 -13.64 -17.90 -5.44
C GLY A 194 -13.74 -17.79 -3.91
N TYR A 195 -12.94 -16.95 -3.22
CA TYR A 195 -13.14 -16.51 -1.82
C TYR A 195 -12.35 -15.22 -1.57
N LEU A 196 -13.06 -14.11 -1.30
CA LEU A 196 -12.48 -12.90 -0.70
C LEU A 196 -12.15 -13.26 0.74
#